data_AF-A0A526YUT4-F1
#
_entry.id   AF-A0A526YUT4-F1
#
_cell.length_a   1.000
_cell.length_b   1.000
_cell.length_c   1.000
_cell.angle_alpha   90.00
_cell.angle_beta   90.00
_cell.angle_gamma   90.00
#
_symmetry.space_group_name_H-M   'P 1'
#
loop_
_entity.id
_entity.type
_entity.pdbx_description
1 polymer ?
#
loop_
_entity_poly.entity_id
_entity_poly.type
_entity_poly.pdbx_seq_one_letter_code
_entity_poly.pdbx_strand_id
1 'polypeptide(L)' 'VQYLRVYVRQLRQKIEKTPDQPCYITTETGVGYRLREVD' A
#
# COMPACT_ATOMS: atom_id res chain seq x y z
N VAL A 1 -7.44 -14.13 -9.15
CA VAL A 1 -7.64 -13.01 -8.21
C VAL A 1 -6.27 -12.50 -7.71
N GLN A 2 -5.49 -11.81 -8.56
CA GLN A 2 -4.11 -11.36 -8.22
C GLN A 2 -3.84 -9.90 -8.63
N TYR A 3 -4.88 -9.13 -8.97
CA TYR A 3 -4.70 -7.78 -9.49
C TYR A 3 -4.44 -6.75 -8.38
N LEU A 4 -5.09 -6.91 -7.22
CA LEU A 4 -5.00 -5.93 -6.14
C LEU A 4 -3.57 -5.71 -5.65
N ARG A 5 -2.79 -6.79 -5.44
CA ARG A 5 -1.39 -6.68 -5.01
C ARG A 5 -0.53 -5.96 -6.04
N VAL A 6 -0.76 -6.21 -7.33
CA VAL A 6 -0.04 -5.54 -8.42
C VAL A 6 -0.37 -4.05 -8.44
N TYR A 7 -1.65 -3.70 -8.37
CA TYR A 7 -2.08 -2.31 -8.33
C TYR A 7 -1.58 -1.58 -7.08
N VAL A 8 -1.65 -2.19 -5.88
CA VAL A 8 -1.13 -1.58 -4.65
C VAL A 8 0.39 -1.38 -4.74
N ARG A 9 1.13 -2.33 -5.32
CA ARG A 9 2.57 -2.13 -5.57
C ARG A 9 2.84 -0.94 -6.49
N GLN A 10 2.09 -0.82 -7.59
CA GLN A 10 2.21 0.31 -8.51
C GLN A 10 1.79 1.65 -7.88
N LEU A 11 0.77 1.65 -7.02
CA LEU A 11 0.34 2.84 -6.29
C LEU A 11 1.41 3.28 -5.29
N ARG A 12 1.96 2.35 -4.50
CA ARG A 12 3.03 2.66 -3.54
C ARG A 12 4.26 3.26 -4.23
N GLN A 13 4.62 2.78 -5.42
CA GLN A 13 5.70 3.37 -6.21
C GLN A 13 5.47 4.84 -6.62
N LYS A 14 4.21 5.29 -6.66
CA LYS A 14 3.85 6.65 -7.08
C LYS A 14 3.69 7.61 -5.91
N ILE A 15 3.24 7.13 -4.75
CA ILE A 15 2.80 7.99 -3.64
C ILE A 15 3.67 7.87 -2.39
N GLU A 16 4.34 6.73 -2.19
CA GLU A 16 5.18 6.54 -1.02
C GLU A 16 6.57 7.12 -1.31
N LYS A 17 7.16 7.80 -0.33
CA LYS A 17 8.56 8.23 -0.41
C LYS A 17 9.51 7.04 -0.56
N THR A 18 9.18 5.93 0.09
CA THR A 18 9.93 4.67 0.08
C THR A 18 8.94 3.51 -0.03
N PRO A 19 8.73 2.93 -1.24
CA PRO A 19 7.61 2.00 -1.50
C PRO A 19 7.57 0.71 -0.65
N ASP A 20 8.72 0.28 -0.14
CA ASP A 20 8.91 -0.85 0.78
C ASP A 20 8.68 -0.49 2.25
N GLN A 21 8.58 0.81 2.57
CA GLN A 21 8.23 1.34 3.89
C GLN A 21 6.94 2.18 3.79
N PRO A 22 5.79 1.56 3.52
CA PRO A 22 4.57 2.30 3.20
C PRO A 22 3.97 2.99 4.42
N CYS A 23 3.67 4.29 4.28
CA CYS A 23 2.99 5.11 5.28
C CYS A 23 1.52 5.33 4.92
N TYR A 24 1.20 5.52 3.63
CA TYR A 24 -0.17 5.79 3.17
C TYR A 24 -0.99 4.51 2.99
N ILE A 25 -0.46 3.49 2.30
CA ILE A 25 -1.18 2.23 2.07
C ILE A 25 -0.47 1.10 2.82
N THR A 26 -0.92 0.76 4.02
CA THR A 26 -0.33 -0.30 4.86
C THR A 26 -0.94 -1.66 4.58
N THR A 27 -0.19 -2.74 4.86
CA THR A 27 -0.73 -4.12 4.81
C THR A 27 -1.22 -4.50 6.20
N GLU A 28 -2.47 -4.95 6.29
CA GLU A 28 -3.08 -5.47 7.51
C GLU A 28 -3.28 -6.98 7.38
N THR A 29 -2.51 -7.74 8.16
CA THR A 29 -2.49 -9.21 8.09
C THR A 29 -3.88 -9.80 8.33
N GLY A 30 -4.32 -10.69 7.43
CA GLY A 30 -5.64 -11.33 7.50
C GLY A 30 -6.78 -10.48 6.95
N VAL A 31 -6.55 -9.21 6.62
CA VAL A 31 -7.57 -8.28 6.11
C VAL A 31 -7.26 -7.81 4.69
N GLY A 32 -6.05 -7.29 4.45
CA GLY A 32 -5.65 -6.75 3.15
C GLY A 32 -4.85 -5.46 3.26
N TYR A 33 -5.35 -4.38 2.64
CA TYR A 33 -4.68 -3.09 2.60
C TYR A 33 -5.53 -2.02 3.27
N ARG A 34 -4.87 -1.12 4.01
CA ARG A 34 -5.51 0.00 4.70
C ARG A 34 -4.87 1.31 4.30
N LEU A 35 -5.70 2.27 3.88
CA LEU A 35 -5.31 3.66 3.71
C LEU A 35 -5.20 4.34 5.08
N ARG A 36 -4.13 5.10 5.30
CA ARG A 36 -3.92 5.93 6.48
C ARG A 36 -3.75 7.38 6.06
N GLU A 37 -4.33 8.29 6.84
CA GLU A 37 -3.87 9.67 6.83
C GLU A 37 -2.51 9.72 7.52
N VAL A 38 -1.60 10.49 6.93
CA VAL A 38 -0.27 10.74 7.49
C VAL A 38 -0.32 12.17 7.98
N ASP A 39 -0.09 12.36 9.28
CA ASP A 39 -0.01 13.68 9.93
C ASP A 39 1.15 14.54 9.36
#